data_AF-A0A0D3JT32-F1
#
_entry.id   AF-A0A0D3JT32-F1
#
_cell.length_a   1.000
_cell.length_b   1.000
_cell.length_c   1.000
_cell.angle_alpha   90.00
_cell.angle_beta   90.00
_cell.angle_gamma   90.00
#
_symmetry.space_group_name_H-M   'P 1'
#
loop_
_entity.id
_entity.type
_entity.pdbx_description
1 polymer ?
#
loop_
_entity_poly.entity_id
_entity_poly.type
_entity_poly.pdbx_seq_one_letter_code
_entity_poly.pdbx_strand_id
1 'polypeptide(L)' 'MSRAQPSQTLFLPELPSDITDGVLERHFRGFVGYESCRTRNDRNGKLVGFVEFESIKDASRARESMQG' A
#
# COMPACT_ATOMS: atom_id res chain seq x y z
N MET A 1 17.04 7.80 6.87
CA MET A 1 16.12 7.54 5.75
C MET A 1 15.84 6.05 5.71
N SER A 2 14.73 5.59 6.29
CA SER A 2 14.37 4.18 6.33
C SER A 2 13.90 3.76 4.93
N ARG A 3 14.83 3.35 4.06
CA ARG A 3 14.47 2.67 2.81
C ARG A 3 13.79 1.37 3.23
N ALA A 4 12.45 1.38 3.26
CA ALA A 4 11.68 0.15 3.32
C ALA A 4 12.27 -0.76 2.25
N GLN A 5 12.76 -1.93 2.67
CA GLN A 5 13.39 -2.87 1.76
C GLN A 5 12.41 -3.18 0.62
N PRO A 6 12.92 -3.37 -0.60
CA PRO A 6 12.07 -3.66 -1.73
C PRO A 6 11.40 -5.03 -1.48
N SER A 7 10.13 -4.99 -1.09
CA SER A 7 9.28 -6.15 -0.81
C SER A 7 8.09 -6.13 -1.75
N GLN A 8 7.53 -7.31 -2.00
CA GLN A 8 6.30 -7.47 -2.76
C GLN A 8 5.08 -6.86 -2.04
N THR A 9 5.18 -6.64 -0.72
CA THR A 9 4.18 -5.96 0.08
C THR A 9 4.59 -4.52 0.34
N LEU A 10 3.70 -3.58 0.01
CA LEU A 10 3.81 -2.16 0.34
C LEU A 10 3.12 -1.86 1.67
N PHE A 11 3.83 -1.11 2.51
CA PHE A 11 3.31 -0.57 3.75
C PHE A 11 3.02 0.92 3.61
N LEU A 12 1.79 1.31 3.94
CA LEU A 12 1.27 2.67 3.84
C LEU A 12 0.96 3.19 5.26
N PRO A 13 1.95 3.80 5.93
CA PRO A 13 1.79 4.29 7.30
C PRO A 13 0.90 5.54 7.43
N GLU A 14 0.66 6.25 6.32
CA GLU A 14 -0.03 7.53 6.31
C GLU A 14 -1.27 7.44 5.41
N LEU A 15 -2.32 6.79 5.93
CA LEU A 15 -3.63 6.83 5.29
C LEU A 15 -4.60 7.72 6.08
N PRO A 16 -5.44 8.51 5.38
CA PRO A 16 -6.58 9.17 6.00
C PRO A 16 -7.53 8.16 6.66
N SER A 17 -8.15 8.56 7.77
CA SER A 17 -9.11 7.73 8.52
C SER A 17 -10.32 7.28 7.70
N ASP A 18 -10.67 8.05 6.67
CA ASP A 18 -11.80 7.80 5.76
C ASP A 18 -11.52 6.71 4.72
N ILE A 19 -10.26 6.27 4.61
CA ILE A 19 -9.88 5.23 3.66
C ILE A 19 -10.30 3.85 4.19
N THR A 20 -10.81 3.01 3.30
CA THR A 20 -11.17 1.61 3.56
C THR A 20 -10.44 0.68 2.60
N ASP A 21 -10.45 -0.61 2.89
CA ASP A 21 -10.00 -1.67 1.99
C ASP A 21 -10.58 -1.53 0.58
N GLY A 22 -11.89 -1.28 0.45
CA GLY A 22 -12.54 -1.07 -0.85
C GLY A 22 -12.08 0.20 -1.58
N VAL A 23 -11.59 1.21 -0.86
CA VAL A 23 -10.99 2.41 -1.47
C VAL A 23 -9.56 2.12 -1.93
N LEU A 24 -8.76 1.43 -1.12
CA LEU A 24 -7.44 0.96 -1.55
C LEU A 24 -7.56 0.10 -2.80
N GLU A 25 -8.45 -0.89 -2.78
CA GLU A 25 -8.60 -1.81 -3.91
C GLU A 25 -8.89 -1.05 -5.19
N ARG A 26 -9.80 -0.05 -5.17
CA ARG A 26 -10.08 0.76 -6.36
C ARG A 26 -8.89 1.55 -6.87
N HIS A 27 -8.02 2.03 -5.98
CA HIS A 27 -6.80 2.74 -6.35
C HIS A 27 -5.74 1.77 -6.88
N PHE A 28 -5.56 0.62 -6.22
CA PHE A 28 -4.47 -0.31 -6.50
C PHE A 28 -4.79 -1.34 -7.60
N ARG A 29 -6.05 -1.70 -7.82
CA ARG A 29 -6.44 -2.66 -8.87
C ARG A 29 -6.04 -2.24 -10.29
N GLY A 30 -5.77 -0.95 -10.50
CA GLY A 30 -5.29 -0.42 -11.78
C GLY A 30 -3.79 -0.61 -11.99
N PHE A 31 -3.05 -0.96 -10.94
CA PHE A 31 -1.62 -1.24 -11.03
C PHE A 31 -1.38 -2.67 -11.48
N VAL A 32 -0.37 -2.83 -12.32
CA VAL A 32 0.11 -4.15 -12.75
C VAL A 32 0.62 -4.91 -11.53
N GLY A 33 0.30 -6.20 -11.46
CA GLY A 33 0.75 -7.09 -10.38
C GLY A 33 0.07 -6.84 -9.03
N TYR A 34 -1.05 -6.11 -8.95
CA TYR A 34 -1.82 -6.02 -7.70
C TYR A 34 -2.46 -7.37 -7.33
N GLU A 35 -2.19 -7.86 -6.12
CA GLU A 35 -2.76 -9.11 -5.60
C GLU A 35 -3.89 -8.83 -4.60
N SER A 36 -3.59 -8.06 -3.54
CA SER A 36 -4.58 -7.77 -2.49
C SER A 36 -4.23 -6.51 -1.71
N CYS A 37 -5.21 -5.90 -1.04
CA CYS A 37 -4.98 -4.84 -0.08
C CYS A 37 -5.76 -5.04 1.20
N ARG A 38 -5.21 -4.58 2.32
CA ARG A 38 -5.86 -4.60 3.64
C ARG A 38 -5.51 -3.35 4.43
N THR A 39 -6.50 -2.77 5.08
CA THR A 39 -6.31 -1.70 6.05
C THR A 39 -6.28 -2.25 7.47
N ARG A 40 -5.43 -1.68 8.33
CA ARG A 40 -5.40 -1.95 9.77
C ARG A 40 -5.19 -0.66 10.54
N ASN A 41 -5.64 -0.61 11.78
CA ASN A 41 -5.29 0.46 12.70
C ASN A 41 -4.00 0.10 13.42
N ASP A 42 -3.03 1.01 13.39
CA ASP A 42 -1.82 0.90 14.19
C ASP A 42 -2.12 1.21 15.68
N ARG A 43 -1.16 0.91 16.57
CA ARG A 43 -1.26 1.16 18.02
C ARG A 43 -1.59 2.61 18.37
N ASN A 44 -1.23 3.55 17.50
CA ASN A 44 -1.51 4.97 17.66
C ASN A 44 -2.90 5.40 17.14
N GLY A 45 -3.76 4.46 16.74
CA GLY A 45 -5.08 4.75 16.14
C GLY A 45 -4.99 5.25 14.69
N LYS A 46 -3.80 5.31 14.11
CA LYS A 46 -3.59 5.69 12.70
C LYS A 46 -4.00 4.55 11.78
N LEU A 47 -4.69 4.88 10.70
CA LEU A 47 -4.98 3.91 9.67
C LEU A 47 -3.72 3.65 8.85
N VAL A 48 -3.39 2.38 8.70
CA VAL A 48 -2.29 1.90 7.88
C VAL A 48 -2.78 0.90 6.84
N GLY A 49 -2.18 0.93 5.66
CA GLY A 49 -2.51 0.05 4.55
C GLY A 49 -1.39 -0.93 4.26
N PHE A 50 -1.77 -2.14 3.89
CA PHE A 50 -0.88 -3.16 3.36
C PHE A 50 -1.38 -3.55 1.99
N VAL A 51 -0.54 -3.44 0.98
CA VAL A 51 -0.87 -3.81 -0.40
C VAL A 51 0.13 -4.83 -0.87
N GLU A 52 -0.35 -5.98 -1.29
CA GLU A 52 0.47 -7.07 -1.79
C GLU A 52 0.45 -7.07 -3.31
N PHE A 53 1.62 -7.29 -3.88
CA PHE A 53 1.83 -7.39 -5.32
C PHE A 53 2.49 -8.72 -5.68
N GLU A 54 2.35 -9.10 -6.94
CA GLU A 54 2.98 -10.27 -7.54
C GLU A 54 4.52 -10.16 -7.53
N SER A 55 5.05 -8.95 -7.74
CA SER A 55 6.50 -8.71 -7.77
C SER A 55 6.92 -7.46 -7.01
N ILE A 56 8.13 -7.52 -6.48
CA ILE A 56 8.83 -6.38 -5.87
C ILE A 56 8.95 -5.20 -6.85
N LYS A 57 9.12 -5.48 -8.16
CA LYS A 57 9.21 -4.44 -9.19
C LYS A 57 7.90 -3.66 -9.33
N ASP A 58 6.78 -4.37 -9.33
CA ASP A 58 5.46 -3.79 -9.45
C ASP A 58 5.06 -3.03 -8.19
N ALA A 59 5.33 -3.61 -7.02
CA ALA A 59 5.22 -2.91 -5.74
C ALA A 59 6.03 -1.60 -5.74
N SER A 60 7.28 -1.65 -6.22
CA SER A 60 8.14 -0.46 -6.27
C SER A 60 7.55 0.63 -7.18
N ARG A 61 7.06 0.27 -8.37
CA ARG A 61 6.40 1.20 -9.30
C ARG A 61 5.13 1.82 -8.72
N ALA A 62 4.29 1.01 -8.08
CA ALA A 62 3.08 1.48 -7.43
C ALA A 62 3.40 2.44 -6.28
N ARG A 63 4.44 2.12 -5.49
CA ARG A 63 4.93 3.00 -4.42
C ARG A 63 5.45 4.33 -4.95
N GLU A 64 6.26 4.30 -6.00
CA GLU A 64 6.79 5.50 -6.66
C GLU A 64 5.65 6.39 -7.18
N SER A 65 4.61 5.78 -7.75
CA SER A 65 3.43 6.51 -8.25
C SER A 65 2.60 7.17 -7.14
N MET A 66 2.72 6.71 -5.89
CA MET A 66 1.99 7.28 -4.75
C MET A 66 2.80 8.23 -3.87
N GLN A 67 4.14 8.19 -3.97
CA GLN A 67 5.04 9.13 -3.28
C GLN A 67 5.43 10.34 -4.14
N GLY A 68 4.89 10.40 -5.37
CA GLY A 68 5.08 11.49 -6.33
C GLY A 68 4.01 12.57 -6.23
#